data_AF-A0A419GZ45-F1
#
_entry.id   AF-A0A419GZ45-F1
#
_cell.length_a   1.000
_cell.length_b   1.000
_cell.length_c   1.000
_cell.angle_alpha   90.00
_cell.angle_beta   90.00
_cell.angle_gamma   90.00
#
_symmetry.space_group_name_H-M   'P 1'
#
loop_
_entity.id
_entity.type
_entity.pdbx_description
1 polymer ?
#
loop_
_entity_poly.entity_id
_entity_poly.type
_entity_poly.pdbx_seq_one_letter_code
_entity_poly.pdbx_strand_id
1 'polypeptide(L)'
;MKVCMKKMYVFLAAAVLFSGCTSHNAKHSDSLKDISTMKDTVTVKPAGSYEECFSLTKDQIMVYSFSSTNPVNFNIHYHGVDGIHYPVSETQVNQYDGVFDPQRRGLDLDEQDSFCLMWENQDMMQLSLSYECTVKGN
;
A
#
# COMPACT_ATOMS: atom_id res chain seq x y z
N MET A 1 31.66 -51.04 -1.88
CA MET A 1 32.01 -51.83 -3.08
C MET A 1 31.06 -53.01 -3.24
N LYS A 2 30.28 -53.04 -4.32
CA LYS A 2 29.97 -54.23 -5.15
C LYS A 2 28.91 -53.83 -6.17
N VAL A 3 29.36 -53.68 -7.40
CA VAL A 3 28.53 -53.58 -8.60
C VAL A 3 27.95 -54.97 -8.87
N CYS A 4 26.65 -55.05 -9.17
CA CYS A 4 26.08 -56.23 -9.82
C CYS A 4 25.40 -55.78 -11.12
N MET A 5 26.11 -56.00 -12.23
CA MET A 5 25.54 -55.98 -13.58
C MET A 5 24.79 -57.29 -13.81
N LYS A 6 23.52 -57.21 -14.25
CA LYS A 6 22.98 -58.23 -15.14
C LYS A 6 21.93 -57.65 -16.10
N LYS A 7 22.29 -57.78 -17.37
CA LYS A 7 21.59 -57.50 -18.63
C LYS A 7 20.14 -57.99 -18.58
N MET A 8 19.19 -57.11 -18.89
CA MET A 8 18.56 -56.92 -20.22
C MET A 8 17.49 -57.96 -20.53
N TYR A 9 16.24 -57.59 -20.28
CA TYR A 9 15.08 -58.14 -20.98
C TYR A 9 14.43 -57.02 -21.78
N VAL A 10 14.18 -57.33 -23.04
CA VAL A 10 13.66 -56.44 -24.07
C VAL A 10 12.16 -56.67 -24.23
N PHE A 11 11.48 -55.61 -24.68
CA PHE A 11 10.14 -55.54 -25.28
C PHE A 11 8.94 -55.52 -24.32
N LEU A 12 8.36 -54.33 -24.16
CA LEU A 12 7.12 -54.02 -24.88
C LEU A 12 7.03 -52.51 -25.11
N ALA A 13 6.88 -52.13 -26.38
CA ALA A 13 6.64 -50.76 -26.78
C ALA A 13 5.22 -50.35 -26.35
N ALA A 14 5.12 -49.37 -25.45
CA ALA A 14 3.94 -48.55 -25.32
C ALA A 14 4.38 -47.12 -25.63
N ALA A 15 4.22 -46.71 -26.89
CA ALA A 15 4.36 -45.33 -27.30
C ALA A 15 3.17 -44.55 -26.70
N VAL A 16 3.32 -44.11 -25.45
CA VAL A 16 2.42 -43.13 -24.86
C VAL A 16 2.89 -41.76 -25.35
N LEU A 17 2.23 -41.26 -26.38
CA LEU A 17 2.33 -39.86 -26.78
C LEU A 17 1.76 -39.01 -25.65
N PHE A 18 2.60 -38.65 -24.67
CA PHE A 18 2.31 -37.52 -23.81
C PHE A 18 2.41 -36.27 -24.69
N SER A 19 1.27 -35.87 -25.24
CA SER A 19 1.05 -34.50 -25.69
C SER A 19 1.39 -33.58 -24.53
N GLY A 20 2.61 -33.05 -24.54
CA GLY A 20 3.05 -32.03 -23.62
C GLY A 20 2.19 -30.80 -23.86
N CYS A 21 1.16 -30.60 -23.04
CA CYS A 21 0.61 -29.28 -22.84
C CYS A 21 1.74 -28.48 -22.17
N THR A 22 2.43 -27.65 -22.96
CA THR A 22 3.20 -26.55 -22.40
C THR A 22 2.21 -25.70 -21.64
N SER A 23 2.10 -25.92 -20.33
CA SER A 23 1.50 -24.97 -19.42
C SER A 23 2.35 -23.71 -19.51
N HIS A 24 1.98 -22.82 -20.42
CA HIS A 24 2.36 -21.42 -20.32
C HIS A 24 1.88 -21.00 -18.95
N ASN A 25 2.83 -20.86 -18.01
CA ASN A 25 2.62 -20.07 -16.82
C ASN A 25 2.24 -18.69 -17.33
N ALA A 26 0.94 -18.41 -17.41
CA ALA A 26 0.46 -17.06 -17.45
C ALA A 26 1.05 -16.42 -16.19
N LYS A 27 2.05 -15.54 -16.37
CA LYS A 27 2.45 -14.62 -15.32
C LYS A 27 1.16 -13.93 -14.91
N HIS A 28 0.65 -14.27 -13.73
CA HIS A 28 -0.37 -13.50 -13.06
C HIS A 28 0.26 -12.13 -12.83
N SER A 29 0.04 -11.23 -13.78
CA SER A 29 0.17 -9.81 -13.51
C SER A 29 -0.94 -9.55 -12.51
N ASP A 30 -0.61 -9.59 -11.21
CA ASP A 30 -1.42 -8.94 -10.19
C ASP A 30 -1.57 -7.50 -10.64
N SER A 31 -2.65 -7.22 -11.36
CA SER A 31 -3.12 -5.87 -11.57
C SER A 31 -3.38 -5.33 -10.18
N LEU A 32 -2.45 -4.53 -9.66
CA LEU A 32 -2.61 -3.81 -8.39
C LEU A 32 -3.96 -3.11 -8.48
N LYS A 33 -4.94 -3.63 -7.76
CA LYS A 33 -6.28 -3.08 -7.76
C LYS A 33 -6.23 -1.82 -6.91
N ASP A 34 -6.63 -0.70 -7.49
CA ASP A 34 -6.72 0.56 -6.76
C ASP A 34 -7.56 0.36 -5.49
N ILE A 35 -7.00 0.78 -4.35
CA ILE A 35 -7.66 0.74 -3.05
C ILE A 35 -8.13 2.16 -2.76
N SER A 36 -9.44 2.37 -2.75
CA SER A 36 -10.03 3.67 -2.43
C SER A 36 -10.75 3.60 -1.09
N THR A 37 -10.48 4.58 -0.24
CA THR A 37 -11.14 4.80 1.05
C THR A 37 -11.73 6.19 1.03
N MET A 38 -13.02 6.31 1.32
CA MET A 38 -13.73 7.57 1.44
C MET A 38 -14.55 7.56 2.73
N LYS A 39 -14.51 8.65 3.49
CA LYS A 39 -15.37 8.87 4.66
C LYS A 39 -15.92 10.29 4.60
N ASP A 40 -17.25 10.39 4.52
CA ASP A 40 -17.93 11.69 4.40
C ASP A 40 -18.04 12.43 5.73
N THR A 41 -17.94 11.74 6.86
CA THR A 41 -18.08 12.33 8.20
C THR A 41 -17.31 11.54 9.24
N VAL A 42 -16.20 12.12 9.69
CA VAL A 42 -15.41 11.70 10.84
C VAL A 42 -15.45 12.81 11.87
N THR A 43 -15.91 12.49 13.08
CA THR A 43 -15.87 13.43 14.20
C THR A 43 -14.50 13.36 14.87
N VAL A 44 -13.75 14.45 14.82
CA VAL A 44 -12.50 14.59 15.58
C VAL A 44 -12.80 15.35 16.86
N LYS A 45 -12.43 14.75 18.01
CA LYS A 45 -12.68 15.31 19.33
C LYS A 45 -11.89 16.61 19.54
N PRO A 46 -12.30 17.48 20.47
CA PRO A 46 -11.47 18.58 20.97
C PRO A 46 -10.07 18.12 21.35
N ALA A 47 -9.03 18.88 20.94
CA ALA A 47 -7.63 18.56 21.21
C ALA A 47 -7.22 17.11 20.83
N GLY A 48 -7.90 16.52 19.84
CA GLY A 48 -7.72 15.13 19.44
C GLY A 48 -7.18 15.00 18.01
N SER A 49 -6.87 13.77 17.62
CA SER A 49 -6.44 13.44 16.27
C SER A 49 -7.25 12.30 15.68
N TYR A 50 -7.21 12.19 14.36
CA TYR A 50 -7.70 11.05 13.60
C TYR A 50 -6.64 10.62 12.58
N GLU A 51 -6.47 9.32 12.40
CA GLU A 51 -5.51 8.74 11.45
C GLU A 51 -6.15 7.67 10.58
N GLU A 52 -5.69 7.60 9.34
CA GLU A 52 -5.96 6.48 8.42
C GLU A 52 -4.65 6.08 7.74
N CYS A 53 -4.29 4.80 7.84
CA CYS A 53 -2.98 4.30 7.43
C CYS A 53 -3.09 3.36 6.23
N PHE A 54 -2.15 3.51 5.31
CA PHE A 54 -2.09 2.77 4.06
C PHE A 54 -0.71 2.15 3.89
N SER A 55 -0.67 0.84 3.62
CA SER A 55 0.56 0.20 3.15
C SER A 55 0.70 0.46 1.65
N LEU A 56 1.90 0.83 1.22
CA LEU A 56 2.25 1.00 -0.18
C LEU A 56 3.29 -0.04 -0.58
N THR A 57 3.11 -0.64 -1.75
CA THR A 57 4.16 -1.39 -2.42
C THR A 57 4.94 -0.49 -3.38
N LYS A 58 6.05 -1.01 -3.90
CA LYS A 58 6.84 -0.32 -4.91
C LYS A 58 5.98 0.10 -6.10
N ASP A 59 6.20 1.33 -6.57
CA ASP A 59 5.49 1.98 -7.66
C ASP A 59 4.01 2.30 -7.36
N GLN A 60 3.57 2.27 -6.09
CA GLN A 60 2.28 2.82 -5.69
C GLN A 60 2.38 4.26 -5.17
N ILE A 61 1.29 5.01 -5.35
CA ILE A 61 1.11 6.38 -4.87
C ILE A 61 -0.19 6.49 -4.08
N MET A 62 -0.26 7.49 -3.18
CA MET A 62 -1.53 7.93 -2.58
C MET A 62 -2.00 9.21 -3.25
N VAL A 63 -3.25 9.22 -3.74
CA VAL A 63 -3.96 10.43 -4.13
C VAL A 63 -4.98 10.72 -3.05
N TYR A 64 -4.88 11.86 -2.39
CA TYR A 64 -5.69 12.18 -1.23
C TYR A 64 -6.31 13.56 -1.33
N SER A 65 -7.46 13.73 -0.70
CA SER A 65 -8.08 15.02 -0.46
C SER A 65 -8.87 14.99 0.85
N PHE A 66 -9.00 16.14 1.50
CA PHE A 66 -9.88 16.27 2.65
C PHE A 66 -10.50 17.66 2.75
N SER A 67 -11.58 17.75 3.52
CA SER A 67 -12.16 19.00 4.01
C SER A 67 -12.61 18.87 5.46
N SER A 68 -12.54 19.95 6.23
CA SER A 68 -12.92 19.99 7.64
C SER A 68 -13.67 21.26 8.00
N THR A 69 -14.58 21.16 8.97
CA THR A 69 -15.37 22.33 9.44
C THR A 69 -14.52 23.38 10.14
N ASN A 70 -13.42 22.96 10.78
CA ASN A 70 -12.45 23.82 11.46
C ASN A 70 -11.04 23.53 10.93
N PRO A 71 -10.09 24.48 11.04
CA PRO A 71 -8.70 24.25 10.66
C PRO A 71 -8.09 23.07 11.42
N VAL A 72 -7.32 22.25 10.72
CA VAL A 72 -6.55 21.14 11.30
C VAL A 72 -5.06 21.30 10.99
N ASN A 73 -4.22 20.66 11.78
CA ASN A 73 -2.87 20.33 11.35
C ASN A 73 -2.93 18.98 10.65
N PHE A 74 -2.56 18.95 9.38
CA PHE A 74 -2.55 17.76 8.56
C PHE A 74 -1.11 17.29 8.33
N ASN A 75 -0.88 15.98 8.36
CA ASN A 75 0.38 15.42 7.91
C ASN A 75 0.20 14.05 7.27
N ILE A 76 1.18 13.68 6.45
CA ILE A 76 1.43 12.28 6.11
C ILE A 76 2.71 11.91 6.85
N HIS A 77 2.65 10.87 7.68
CA HIS A 77 3.82 10.36 8.39
C HIS A 77 4.03 8.86 8.20
N TYR A 78 5.24 8.41 8.51
CA TYR A 78 5.57 6.98 8.61
C TYR A 78 6.55 6.75 9.76
N HIS A 79 6.57 5.53 10.28
CA HIS A 79 7.53 5.11 11.30
C HIS A 79 8.70 4.40 10.61
N GLY A 80 9.88 5.03 10.63
CA GLY A 80 11.14 4.44 10.17
C GLY A 80 12.01 3.97 11.33
N VAL A 81 13.14 3.35 10.99
CA VAL A 81 14.10 2.82 11.98
C VAL A 81 14.69 3.88 12.91
N ASP A 82 14.77 5.13 12.43
CA ASP A 82 15.35 6.29 13.10
C ASP A 82 14.32 7.24 13.71
N GLY A 83 13.01 6.98 13.53
CA GLY A 83 11.93 7.74 14.14
C GLY A 83 10.72 7.97 13.24
N ILE A 84 9.91 8.96 13.59
CA ILE A 84 8.73 9.36 12.83
C ILE A 84 9.13 10.45 11.84
N HIS A 85 8.73 10.28 10.59
CA HIS A 85 9.02 11.21 9.50
C HIS A 85 7.75 11.82 8.95
N TYR A 86 7.78 13.11 8.61
CA TYR A 86 6.62 13.87 8.13
C TYR A 86 6.87 14.43 6.72
N PRO A 87 6.86 13.59 5.67
CA PRO A 87 7.09 14.07 4.31
C PRO A 87 6.06 15.10 3.83
N VAL A 88 4.85 15.12 4.38
CA VAL A 88 3.84 16.16 4.13
C VAL A 88 3.38 16.71 5.47
N SER A 89 3.36 18.03 5.61
CA SER A 89 2.85 18.69 6.81
C SER A 89 2.29 20.06 6.44
N GLU A 90 1.03 20.29 6.82
CA GLU A 90 0.31 21.54 6.64
C GLU A 90 -0.33 21.93 7.98
N THR A 91 -0.33 23.22 8.31
CA THR A 91 -0.86 23.70 9.59
C THR A 91 -2.03 24.65 9.37
N GLN A 92 -3.08 24.52 10.20
CA GLN A 92 -4.22 25.43 10.18
C GLN A 92 -4.93 25.49 8.81
N VAL A 93 -5.13 24.34 8.17
CA VAL A 93 -5.82 24.23 6.88
C VAL A 93 -7.19 23.56 7.07
N ASN A 94 -8.20 24.02 6.30
CA ASN A 94 -9.54 23.41 6.29
C ASN A 94 -9.75 22.46 5.12
N GLN A 95 -8.89 22.52 4.11
CA GLN A 95 -8.94 21.68 2.93
C GLN A 95 -7.53 21.53 2.39
N TYR A 96 -7.20 20.35 1.91
CA TYR A 96 -5.93 20.09 1.24
C TYR A 96 -6.06 18.83 0.41
N ASP A 97 -5.37 18.81 -0.72
CA ASP A 97 -5.31 17.68 -1.63
C ASP A 97 -3.89 17.53 -2.17
N GLY A 98 -3.57 16.32 -2.62
CA GLY A 98 -2.25 16.06 -3.17
C GLY A 98 -2.03 14.65 -3.65
N VAL A 99 -0.84 14.46 -4.21
CA VAL A 99 -0.32 13.16 -4.59
C VAL A 99 0.97 12.91 -3.80
N PHE A 100 1.00 11.80 -3.07
CA PHE A 100 2.17 11.34 -2.36
C PHE A 100 2.78 10.13 -3.07
N ASP A 101 4.01 10.31 -3.55
CA ASP A 101 4.81 9.30 -4.23
C ASP A 101 6.10 9.06 -3.41
N PRO A 102 6.18 7.94 -2.67
CA PRO A 102 7.35 7.61 -1.85
C PRO A 102 8.65 7.49 -2.67
N GLN A 103 8.56 6.93 -3.87
CA GLN A 103 9.73 6.68 -4.72
C GLN A 103 10.32 7.99 -5.25
N ARG A 104 9.48 8.94 -5.68
CA ARG A 104 9.94 10.29 -6.07
C ARG A 104 10.58 11.05 -4.92
N ARG A 105 10.31 10.65 -3.67
CA ARG A 105 10.92 11.22 -2.46
C ARG A 105 12.14 10.43 -1.97
N GLY A 106 12.55 9.38 -2.68
CA GLY A 106 13.72 8.57 -2.33
C GLY A 106 13.52 7.69 -1.11
N LEU A 107 12.27 7.34 -0.77
CA LEU A 107 11.95 6.46 0.35
C LEU A 107 12.07 4.99 -0.06
N ASP A 108 12.69 4.18 0.80
CA ASP A 108 12.81 2.73 0.62
C ASP A 108 11.68 2.01 1.35
N LEU A 109 10.62 1.65 0.63
CA LEU A 109 9.38 1.09 1.20
C LEU A 109 9.59 -0.21 2.01
N ASP A 110 10.68 -0.94 1.80
CA ASP A 110 10.97 -2.16 2.55
C ASP A 110 11.27 -1.88 4.05
N GLU A 111 11.55 -0.63 4.41
CA GLU A 111 11.80 -0.17 5.78
C GLU A 111 10.59 0.56 6.41
N GLN A 112 9.44 0.63 5.74
CA GLN A 112 8.23 1.31 6.24
C GLN A 112 7.05 0.35 6.41
N ASP A 113 6.44 0.34 7.60
CA ASP A 113 5.25 -0.48 7.86
C ASP A 113 3.99 0.07 7.18
N SER A 114 3.80 1.40 7.21
CA SER A 114 2.68 2.10 6.56
C SER A 114 2.88 3.62 6.54
N PHE A 115 2.11 4.32 5.70
CA PHE A 115 1.99 5.77 5.70
C PHE A 115 0.60 6.18 6.20
N CYS A 116 0.55 7.07 7.19
CA CYS A 116 -0.69 7.50 7.82
C CYS A 116 -1.00 8.96 7.46
N LEU A 117 -2.22 9.20 6.98
CA LEU A 117 -2.81 10.53 6.93
C LEU A 117 -3.33 10.85 8.32
N MET A 118 -2.87 11.95 8.90
CA MET A 118 -3.25 12.39 10.24
C MET A 118 -3.86 13.78 10.18
N TRP A 119 -4.99 13.97 10.86
CA TRP A 119 -5.64 15.25 11.07
C TRP A 119 -5.74 15.54 12.56
N GLU A 120 -5.08 16.60 13.01
CA GLU A 120 -5.12 17.05 14.39
C GLU A 120 -6.04 18.25 14.55
N ASN A 121 -7.00 18.11 15.45
CA ASN A 121 -7.84 19.18 15.92
C ASN A 121 -7.15 19.88 17.11
N GLN A 122 -6.58 21.06 16.86
CA GLN A 122 -5.97 21.88 17.91
C GLN A 122 -7.01 22.73 18.67
N ASP A 123 -8.26 22.76 18.22
CA ASP A 123 -9.34 23.51 18.87
C ASP A 123 -9.97 22.72 20.03
N MET A 124 -10.62 23.46 20.92
CA MET A 124 -11.43 22.92 22.02
C MET A 124 -12.86 22.56 21.61
N MET A 125 -13.22 22.76 20.35
CA MET A 125 -14.50 22.33 19.77
C MET A 125 -14.28 21.07 18.94
N GLN A 126 -15.29 20.20 18.85
CA GLN A 126 -15.24 19.10 17.89
C GLN A 126 -15.28 19.64 16.46
N LEU A 127 -14.70 18.90 15.52
CA LEU A 127 -14.83 19.17 14.09
C LEU A 127 -15.34 17.95 13.34
N SER A 128 -15.95 18.20 12.18
CA SER A 128 -16.28 17.17 11.21
C SER A 128 -15.25 17.21 10.08
N LEU A 129 -14.72 16.05 9.74
CA LEU A 129 -13.75 15.79 8.69
C LEU A 129 -14.39 14.91 7.61
N SER A 130 -14.18 15.23 6.35
CA SER A 130 -14.42 14.35 5.22
C SER A 130 -13.10 14.14 4.47
N TYR A 131 -12.81 12.92 4.05
CA TYR A 131 -11.61 12.64 3.26
C TYR A 131 -11.81 11.49 2.28
N GLU A 132 -10.96 11.49 1.26
CA GLU A 132 -10.74 10.36 0.37
C GLU A 132 -9.24 10.13 0.21
N CYS A 133 -8.87 8.86 0.06
CA CYS A 133 -7.53 8.45 -0.29
C CYS A 133 -7.63 7.25 -1.23
N THR A 134 -6.91 7.31 -2.34
CA THR A 134 -6.78 6.21 -3.28
C THR A 134 -5.32 5.82 -3.41
N VAL A 135 -5.00 4.57 -3.05
CA VAL A 135 -3.73 3.93 -3.37
C VAL A 135 -3.85 3.30 -4.75
N LYS A 136 -2.98 3.70 -5.67
CA LYS A 136 -2.97 3.20 -7.05
C LYS A 136 -1.56 3.05 -7.57
N GLY A 137 -1.39 2.30 -8.66
CA GLY A 137 -0.12 2.28 -9.39
C GLY A 137 0.23 3.65 -9.99
N ASN A 138 1.51 3.99 -9.98
CA ASN A 138 2.09 5.20 -10.59
C ASN A 138 2.21 5.09 -12.12
#